data_AF-A0A090RAE4-F1
#
_entry.id   AF-A0A090RAE4-F1
#
_cell.length_a   1.000
_cell.length_b   1.000
_cell.length_c   1.000
_cell.angle_alpha   90.00
_cell.angle_beta   90.00
_cell.angle_gamma   90.00
#
_symmetry.space_group_name_H-M   'P 1'
#
loop_
_entity.id
_entity.type
_entity.pdbx_description
1 polymer ?
#
loop_
_entity_poly.entity_id
_entity_poly.type
_entity_poly.pdbx_seq_one_letter_code
_entity_poly.pdbx_strand_id
1 'polypeptide(L)'
;MMYWHQRRWCNDTEEHIFKVLDDDNDIQAWGEAVKQATWLPEVSTDLPLIQQGAEQSDQWVLLSDDEMQANHLLHVTYREQFDRYCIWWTAGSARLPGCMLVTNGLPLVSQFAAMMDGNWSKWGW
;
A
#
# COMPACT_ATOMS: atom_id res chain seq x y z
N MET A 1 2.32 3.27 4.35
CA MET A 1 3.12 3.03 5.58
C MET A 1 2.69 1.76 6.35
N MET A 2 1.71 1.01 5.88
CA MET A 2 1.03 -0.03 6.67
C MET A 2 1.87 -1.29 6.91
N TYR A 3 2.67 -1.76 5.95
CA TYR A 3 3.55 -2.95 6.15
C TYR A 3 4.52 -2.79 7.32
N TRP A 4 5.27 -1.69 7.37
CA TRP A 4 6.29 -1.49 8.39
C TRP A 4 5.69 -1.21 9.78
N HIS A 5 4.49 -0.63 9.84
CA HIS A 5 3.78 -0.36 11.09
C HIS A 5 2.92 -1.54 11.58
N GLN A 6 2.41 -2.37 10.67
CA GLN A 6 1.50 -3.49 10.95
C GLN A 6 2.01 -4.81 10.34
N ARG A 7 3.31 -5.07 10.49
CA ARG A 7 3.96 -6.30 10.00
C ARG A 7 3.21 -7.57 10.37
N ARG A 8 2.64 -7.61 11.57
CA ARG A 8 1.88 -8.76 12.07
C ARG A 8 0.70 -9.10 11.17
N TRP A 9 -0.10 -8.10 10.82
CA TRP A 9 -1.25 -8.30 9.93
C TRP A 9 -0.84 -8.84 8.56
N CYS A 10 0.23 -8.26 7.98
CA CYS A 10 0.76 -8.72 6.69
C CYS A 10 1.26 -10.17 6.77
N ASN A 11 2.02 -10.51 7.80
CA ASN A 11 2.55 -11.85 7.99
C ASN A 11 1.43 -12.89 8.22
N ASP A 12 0.45 -12.57 9.07
CA ASP A 12 -0.67 -13.47 9.37
C ASP A 12 -1.52 -13.73 8.11
N THR A 13 -1.73 -12.70 7.29
CA THR A 13 -2.41 -12.78 5.99
C THR A 13 -1.61 -13.63 5.00
N GLU A 14 -0.30 -13.39 4.92
CA GLU A 14 0.60 -14.10 4.02
C GLU A 14 0.68 -15.59 4.36
N GLU A 15 0.78 -15.94 5.65
CA GLU A 15 0.76 -17.34 6.11
C GLU A 15 -0.56 -18.05 5.74
N HIS A 16 -1.69 -17.35 5.87
CA HIS A 16 -2.99 -17.91 5.48
C HIS A 16 -3.10 -18.17 3.97
N ILE A 17 -2.51 -17.29 3.15
CA ILE A 17 -2.45 -17.49 1.70
C ILE A 17 -1.49 -18.64 1.37
N PHE A 18 -0.34 -18.74 2.04
CA PHE A 18 0.64 -19.79 1.76
C PHE A 18 0.11 -21.20 1.99
N LYS A 19 -0.80 -21.40 2.94
CA LYS A 19 -1.46 -22.70 3.20
C LYS A 19 -2.17 -23.28 1.96
N VAL A 20 -2.52 -22.44 0.98
CA VAL A 20 -3.10 -22.93 -0.28
C VAL A 20 -2.14 -23.80 -1.09
N LEU A 21 -0.83 -23.63 -0.88
CA LEU A 21 0.23 -24.33 -1.61
C LEU A 21 0.60 -25.68 -0.96
N ASP A 22 0.07 -26.00 0.21
CA ASP A 22 0.36 -27.27 0.89
C ASP A 22 -0.31 -28.44 0.13
N ASP A 23 0.44 -29.51 -0.12
CA ASP A 23 0.00 -30.65 -0.95
C ASP A 23 -1.26 -31.36 -0.42
N ASP A 24 -1.48 -31.32 0.89
CA ASP A 24 -2.62 -31.94 1.59
C ASP A 24 -3.82 -30.98 1.79
N ASN A 25 -3.78 -29.78 1.20
CA ASN A 25 -4.78 -28.76 1.49
C ASN A 25 -6.12 -29.00 0.78
N ASP A 26 -7.21 -28.94 1.54
CA ASP A 26 -8.57 -28.93 1.00
C ASP A 26 -8.94 -27.50 0.55
N ILE A 27 -8.96 -27.29 -0.76
CA ILE A 27 -9.26 -26.00 -1.40
C ILE A 27 -10.65 -25.48 -0.99
N GLN A 28 -11.64 -26.35 -0.79
CA GLN A 28 -12.98 -25.92 -0.37
C GLN A 28 -12.96 -25.39 1.06
N ALA A 29 -12.36 -26.15 1.98
CA ALA A 29 -12.22 -25.73 3.38
C ALA A 29 -11.39 -24.44 3.51
N TRP A 30 -10.29 -24.33 2.74
CA TRP A 30 -9.49 -23.11 2.68
C TRP A 30 -10.30 -21.92 2.16
N GLY A 31 -11.11 -22.11 1.10
CA GLY A 31 -11.96 -21.06 0.55
C GLY A 31 -13.05 -20.57 1.52
N GLU A 32 -13.56 -21.45 2.39
CA GLU A 32 -14.46 -21.05 3.48
C GLU A 32 -13.73 -20.26 4.57
N ALA A 33 -12.52 -20.69 4.97
CA ALA A 33 -11.70 -19.99 5.93
C ALA A 33 -11.33 -18.57 5.45
N VAL A 34 -11.04 -18.42 4.16
CA VAL A 34 -10.75 -17.12 3.54
C VAL A 34 -11.93 -16.16 3.66
N LYS A 35 -13.17 -16.63 3.53
CA LYS A 35 -14.36 -15.78 3.65
C LYS A 35 -14.62 -15.33 5.10
N GLN A 36 -14.20 -16.12 6.08
CA GLN A 36 -14.40 -15.84 7.49
C GLN A 36 -13.25 -15.02 8.10
N ALA A 37 -12.11 -14.94 7.42
CA ALA A 37 -10.96 -14.19 7.90
C ALA A 37 -11.21 -12.67 7.91
N THR A 38 -10.76 -12.02 8.97
CA THR A 38 -10.77 -10.56 9.08
C THR A 38 -9.52 -10.00 8.41
N TRP A 39 -9.63 -9.70 7.12
CA TRP A 39 -8.50 -9.30 6.29
C TRP A 39 -8.03 -7.87 6.48
N LEU A 40 -8.82 -6.96 7.05
CA LEU A 40 -8.40 -5.58 7.18
C LEU A 40 -8.56 -5.15 8.62
N PRO A 41 -7.52 -4.55 9.24
CA PRO A 41 -7.73 -3.84 10.49
C PRO A 41 -8.68 -2.67 10.22
N GLU A 42 -9.42 -2.23 11.24
CA GLU A 42 -10.18 -0.99 11.14
C GLU A 42 -9.20 0.17 10.86
N VAL A 43 -9.29 0.73 9.66
CA VAL A 43 -8.56 1.92 9.27
C VAL A 43 -9.55 3.08 9.32
N SER A 44 -9.30 4.07 10.18
CA SER A 44 -10.03 5.33 10.10
C SER A 44 -9.73 5.98 8.74
N THR A 45 -10.79 6.37 8.06
CA THR A 45 -10.74 7.04 6.75
C THR A 45 -10.87 8.55 6.88
N ASP A 46 -10.79 9.09 8.10
CA ASP A 46 -10.91 10.51 8.36
C ASP A 46 -9.65 11.22 7.86
N LEU A 47 -9.67 11.58 6.58
CA LEU A 47 -8.72 12.51 5.98
C LEU A 47 -9.44 13.71 5.37
N PRO A 48 -10.35 14.43 6.07
CA PRO A 48 -10.81 15.72 5.60
C PRO A 48 -9.69 16.75 5.83
N LEU A 49 -8.60 16.67 5.07
CA LEU A 49 -7.65 17.77 5.00
C LEU A 49 -8.12 18.78 3.99
N ILE A 50 -8.38 19.99 4.46
CA ILE A 50 -8.55 21.14 3.59
C ILE A 50 -7.18 21.78 3.44
N GLN A 51 -6.57 21.62 2.26
CA GLN A 51 -5.44 22.42 1.86
C GLN A 51 -5.97 23.78 1.40
N GLN A 52 -5.70 24.83 2.18
CA GLN A 52 -5.87 26.19 1.70
C GLN A 52 -4.52 26.64 1.13
N GLY A 53 -4.45 26.70 -0.21
CA GLY A 53 -3.31 27.33 -0.87
C GLY A 53 -3.36 28.83 -0.61
N ALA A 54 -2.26 29.40 -0.13
CA ALA A 54 -2.03 30.82 -0.36
C ALA A 54 -1.75 30.95 -1.86
N GLU A 55 -2.71 31.45 -2.65
CA GLU A 55 -2.66 31.49 -4.13
C GLU A 55 -1.42 32.19 -4.72
N GLN A 56 -0.56 32.77 -3.88
CA GLN A 56 0.61 33.57 -4.26
C GLN A 56 1.90 33.19 -3.49
N SER A 57 1.97 32.05 -2.79
CA SER A 57 3.20 31.61 -2.12
C SER A 57 3.40 30.10 -2.10
N ASP A 58 4.66 29.66 -1.93
CA ASP A 58 5.05 28.26 -1.74
C ASP A 58 4.71 27.71 -0.33
N GLN A 59 3.74 28.32 0.35
CA GLN A 59 3.38 27.99 1.72
C GLN A 59 2.08 27.19 1.75
N TRP A 60 2.05 26.13 2.56
CA TRP A 60 0.87 25.29 2.72
C TRP A 60 0.21 25.56 4.07
N VAL A 61 -1.10 25.83 4.04
CA VAL A 61 -1.95 25.87 5.23
C VAL A 61 -2.83 24.63 5.21
N LEU A 62 -2.69 23.79 6.23
CA LEU A 62 -3.41 22.54 6.36
C LEU A 62 -4.35 22.62 7.55
N LEU A 63 -5.64 22.44 7.29
CA LEU A 63 -6.68 22.47 8.30
C LEU A 63 -7.26 21.06 8.46
N SER A 64 -7.48 20.68 9.72
CA SER A 64 -8.11 19.42 10.13
C SER A 64 -8.98 19.73 11.34
N ASP A 65 -10.19 19.16 11.38
CA ASP A 65 -11.09 19.24 12.54
C ASP A 65 -10.62 18.33 13.68
N ASP A 66 -9.86 17.28 13.34
CA ASP A 66 -9.22 16.33 14.26
C ASP A 66 -7.72 16.58 14.43
N GLU A 67 -7.07 15.79 15.32
CA GLU A 67 -5.63 15.86 15.56
C GLU A 67 -4.79 15.61 14.29
N MET A 68 -3.93 16.57 13.95
CA MET A 68 -3.04 16.49 12.78
C MET A 68 -1.93 15.46 13.00
N GLN A 69 -2.04 14.31 12.34
CA GLN A 69 -1.00 13.27 12.29
C GLN A 69 -0.08 13.39 11.08
N ALA A 70 1.13 12.83 11.17
CA ALA A 70 2.11 12.82 10.07
C ALA A 70 1.59 12.18 8.76
N ASN A 71 0.67 11.22 8.85
CA ASN A 71 0.05 10.59 7.67
C ASN A 71 -0.76 11.57 6.84
N HIS A 72 -1.36 12.60 7.46
CA HIS A 72 -2.07 13.66 6.75
C HIS A 72 -1.13 14.48 5.87
N LEU A 73 0.04 14.87 6.41
CA LEU A 73 1.07 15.59 5.67
C LEU A 73 1.58 14.76 4.49
N LEU A 74 1.85 13.47 4.72
CA LEU A 74 2.27 12.55 3.65
C LEU A 74 1.19 12.38 2.58
N HIS A 75 -0.08 12.28 2.99
CA HIS A 75 -1.20 12.15 2.07
C HIS A 75 -1.28 13.36 1.13
N VAL A 76 -1.27 14.59 1.66
CA VAL A 76 -1.29 15.81 0.84
C VAL A 76 -0.07 15.87 -0.09
N THR A 77 1.12 15.60 0.45
CA THR A 77 2.36 15.64 -0.33
C THR A 77 2.33 14.66 -1.51
N TYR A 78 1.87 13.42 -1.30
CA TYR A 78 1.78 12.44 -2.38
C TYR A 78 0.63 12.71 -3.35
N ARG A 79 -0.46 13.33 -2.90
CA ARG A 79 -1.52 13.78 -3.81
C ARG A 79 -1.06 14.90 -4.71
N GLU A 80 -0.31 15.86 -4.20
CA GLU A 80 0.28 16.92 -5.04
C GLU A 80 1.24 16.34 -6.09
N GLN A 81 2.06 15.35 -5.72
CA GLN A 81 3.06 14.80 -6.62
C GLN A 81 2.51 13.79 -7.64
N PHE A 82 1.53 12.97 -7.26
CA PHE A 82 1.07 11.82 -8.05
C PHE A 82 -0.44 11.81 -8.33
N ASP A 83 -1.20 12.83 -7.92
CA ASP A 83 -2.67 12.92 -7.95
C ASP A 83 -3.39 11.75 -7.23
N ARG A 84 -3.35 10.57 -7.84
CA ARG A 84 -3.93 9.31 -7.34
C ARG A 84 -2.82 8.31 -7.05
N TYR A 85 -2.09 8.51 -5.95
CA TYR A 85 -1.00 7.60 -5.62
C TYR A 85 -1.51 6.20 -5.20
N CYS A 86 -0.80 5.15 -5.61
CA CYS A 86 -0.91 3.82 -5.05
C CYS A 86 0.37 3.46 -4.31
N ILE A 87 0.24 2.73 -3.19
CA ILE A 87 1.39 2.24 -2.41
C ILE A 87 1.44 0.73 -2.51
N TRP A 88 2.59 0.21 -2.93
CA TRP A 88 2.89 -1.22 -2.98
C TRP A 88 4.07 -1.52 -2.06
N TRP A 89 4.18 -2.75 -1.57
CA TRP A 89 5.35 -3.17 -0.79
C TRP A 89 5.57 -4.67 -0.93
N THR A 90 6.78 -5.09 -0.57
CA THR A 90 7.14 -6.51 -0.43
C THR A 90 8.15 -6.67 0.69
N ALA A 91 8.11 -7.83 1.36
CA ALA A 91 9.18 -8.28 2.27
C ALA A 91 10.49 -8.55 1.50
N GLY A 92 10.40 -8.70 0.18
CA GLY A 92 11.50 -9.03 -0.71
C GLY A 92 11.46 -10.50 -1.14
N SER A 93 12.39 -10.86 -2.01
CA SER A 93 12.63 -12.19 -2.53
C SER A 93 14.12 -12.35 -2.82
N ALA A 94 14.51 -13.51 -3.33
CA ALA A 94 15.90 -13.73 -3.79
C ALA A 94 16.33 -12.76 -4.91
N ARG A 95 15.38 -12.13 -5.62
CA ARG A 95 15.66 -11.24 -6.78
C ARG A 95 15.38 -9.77 -6.51
N LEU A 96 14.54 -9.47 -5.52
CA LEU A 96 14.09 -8.11 -5.23
C LEU A 96 14.21 -7.88 -3.71
N PRO A 97 14.97 -6.88 -3.24
CA PRO A 97 15.00 -6.57 -1.82
C PRO A 97 13.63 -6.09 -1.33
N GLY A 98 13.36 -6.24 -0.03
CA GLY A 98 12.16 -5.68 0.58
C GLY A 98 12.11 -4.17 0.36
N CYS A 99 11.01 -3.68 -0.22
CA CYS A 99 10.89 -2.29 -0.63
C CYS A 99 9.44 -1.80 -0.55
N MET A 100 9.28 -0.48 -0.65
CA MET A 100 8.00 0.19 -0.84
C MET A 100 8.06 0.98 -2.14
N LEU A 101 6.97 0.93 -2.91
CA LEU A 101 6.82 1.63 -4.17
C LEU A 101 5.63 2.58 -4.06
N VAL A 102 5.78 3.77 -4.64
CA VAL A 102 4.69 4.75 -4.78
C VAL A 102 4.53 5.01 -6.28
N THR A 103 3.32 4.81 -6.79
CA THR A 103 3.03 4.92 -8.23
C THR A 103 1.90 5.91 -8.47
N ASN A 104 1.94 6.63 -9.59
CA ASN A 104 0.79 7.42 -10.04
C ASN A 104 -0.24 6.48 -10.66
N GLY A 105 -1.28 6.17 -9.90
CA GLY A 105 -2.27 5.16 -10.24
C GLY A 105 -1.69 3.74 -10.25
N LEU A 106 -2.43 2.84 -10.90
CA LEU A 106 -1.99 1.45 -11.09
C LEU A 106 -0.91 1.38 -12.16
N PRO A 107 0.19 0.62 -11.93
CA PRO A 107 1.17 0.36 -12.98
C PRO A 107 0.53 -0.25 -14.23
N LEU A 108 1.09 0.03 -15.40
CA LEU A 108 0.70 -0.65 -16.63
C LEU A 108 0.99 -2.17 -16.53
N VAL A 109 0.30 -2.98 -17.33
CA VAL A 109 0.51 -4.45 -17.36
C VAL A 109 1.97 -4.80 -17.64
N SER A 110 2.64 -4.06 -18.53
CA SER A 110 4.08 -4.25 -18.82
C SER A 110 4.97 -3.86 -17.65
N GLN A 111 4.55 -2.88 -16.85
CA GLN A 111 5.25 -2.36 -15.70
C GLN A 111 5.09 -3.27 -14.47
N PHE A 112 3.99 -4.05 -14.38
CA PHE A 112 3.78 -5.00 -13.29
C PHE A 112 4.95 -5.99 -13.13
N ALA A 113 5.55 -6.43 -14.23
CA ALA A 113 6.69 -7.35 -14.21
C ALA A 113 7.91 -6.81 -13.44
N ALA A 114 8.08 -5.48 -13.37
CA ALA A 114 9.14 -4.87 -12.58
C ALA A 114 8.99 -5.15 -11.09
N MET A 115 7.76 -5.23 -10.59
CA MET A 115 7.49 -5.58 -9.19
C MET A 115 7.85 -7.03 -8.86
N MET A 116 8.05 -7.88 -9.87
CA MET A 116 8.41 -9.29 -9.69
C MET A 116 9.92 -9.54 -9.76
N ASP A 117 10.62 -8.87 -10.68
CA ASP A 117 12.05 -9.10 -10.95
C ASP A 117 12.97 -7.95 -10.50
N GLY A 118 12.40 -6.82 -10.08
CA GLY A 118 13.12 -5.62 -9.63
C GLY A 118 13.86 -4.87 -10.74
N ASN A 119 13.65 -5.20 -12.02
CA ASN A 119 14.33 -4.54 -13.13
C ASN A 119 13.52 -3.35 -13.65
N TRP A 120 13.43 -2.30 -12.85
CA TRP A 120 12.62 -1.10 -13.12
C TRP A 120 12.84 -0.52 -14.51
N SER A 121 14.11 -0.28 -14.87
CA SER A 121 14.48 0.34 -16.14
C SER A 121 14.10 -0.51 -17.35
N LYS A 122 14.26 -1.84 -17.28
CA LYS A 122 13.88 -2.75 -18.37
C LYS A 122 12.38 -2.69 -18.67
N TRP A 123 11.56 -2.47 -17.65
CA TRP A 123 10.11 -2.45 -17.76
C TRP A 123 9.53 -1.04 -17.92
N GLY A 124 10.39 -0.03 -18.13
CA GLY A 124 9.98 1.34 -18.41
C GLY A 124 9.34 2.05 -17.22
N TRP A 125 9.85 1.78 -16.02
CA TRP A 125 9.62 2.61 -14.83
C TRP A 125 10.62 3.77 -14.79
#